data_AF-A0AAV1CDR1-F1
#
_entry.id   AF-A0AAV1CDR1-F1
#
_cell.length_a   1.000
_cell.length_b   1.000
_cell.length_c   1.000
_cell.angle_alpha   90.00
_cell.angle_beta   90.00
_cell.angle_gamma   90.00
#
_symmetry.space_group_name_H-M   'P 1'
#
loop_
_entity.id
_entity.type
_entity.pdbx_description
1 polymer ?
#
loop_
_entity_poly.entity_id
_entity_poly.type
_entity_poly.pdbx_seq_one_letter_code
_entity_poly.pdbx_strand_id
1 'polypeptide(L)'
;MVYNLGEALPGELMVEILSRIKIKNLSRLKCVSKSWNRLISQDASFHMMHREKSIHKSHFLNLVHWADNPDDEANPTLGFAYADMEDEGTVFRVNSVFSLPCLLMASFPPVCCDLFCFATGWNVYVCNPTMKDVHVLPKSPSTHGPSNFVVDHVIGFGYVVSRKEYVVVNMTRKIIVPNQKDDHQQQQRATGEISTEMYIFGPQSTDPARSRWRITKHESPRWVKHAGGFVVGENMYWLITNNDIIGYEDYSLFDNFIRRGNELVLCMDIKSEKFDIIPPPPGWEIETDNMKDDWIRLVDIKGTLCVTDWSVLMKDSVLEFWALKGGPRDCWVKEISIDMEIGFPGVELNSRVMFFKSSKEGDIVMCSSVPNKFYIFNVDKGRLVRVTDGFFDEDSTLLLGFCWESFYTL
;
A
#
# COMPACT_ATOMS: atom_id res chain seq x y z
N MET A 1 -3.04 -8.27 60.70
CA MET A 1 -3.79 -7.66 59.58
C MET A 1 -2.98 -7.90 58.31
N VAL A 2 -3.36 -8.93 57.56
CA VAL A 2 -2.88 -9.13 56.19
C VAL A 2 -3.65 -8.12 55.34
N TYR A 3 -2.97 -7.15 54.75
CA TYR A 3 -3.62 -6.25 53.80
C TYR A 3 -4.10 -7.09 52.62
N ASN A 4 -5.42 -7.16 52.47
CA ASN A 4 -6.10 -7.74 51.34
C ASN A 4 -5.86 -6.80 50.16
N LEU A 5 -4.80 -7.03 49.37
CA LEU A 5 -4.56 -6.37 48.06
C LEU A 5 -5.58 -6.86 47.00
N GLY A 6 -6.83 -7.02 47.41
CA GLY A 6 -7.93 -7.61 46.64
C GLY A 6 -8.73 -6.60 45.83
N GLU A 7 -8.26 -5.37 45.67
CA GLU A 7 -8.79 -4.50 44.61
C GLU A 7 -8.11 -4.91 43.30
N ALA A 8 -8.63 -5.99 42.70
CA ALA A 8 -8.33 -6.31 41.32
C ALA A 8 -8.64 -5.05 40.49
N LEU A 9 -7.64 -4.56 39.76
CA LEU A 9 -7.78 -3.39 38.91
C LEU A 9 -9.02 -3.59 38.01
N PRO A 10 -9.98 -2.64 37.97
CA PRO A 10 -11.16 -2.73 37.11
C PRO A 10 -10.79 -3.13 35.68
N GLY A 11 -11.58 -4.03 35.08
CA GLY A 11 -11.29 -4.56 33.73
C GLY A 11 -11.09 -3.46 32.69
N GLU A 12 -11.85 -2.37 32.77
CA GLU A 12 -11.73 -1.20 31.90
C GLU A 12 -10.37 -0.50 32.03
N LEU A 13 -9.85 -0.35 33.26
CA LEU A 13 -8.52 0.23 33.48
C LEU A 13 -7.42 -0.69 32.98
N MET A 14 -7.61 -2.02 33.06
CA MET A 14 -6.69 -2.97 32.47
C MET A 14 -6.64 -2.85 30.94
N VAL A 15 -7.80 -2.74 30.29
CA VAL A 15 -7.89 -2.53 28.84
C VAL A 15 -7.20 -1.20 28.47
N GLU A 16 -7.45 -0.13 29.22
CA GLU A 16 -6.82 1.18 29.04
C GLU A 16 -5.28 1.10 29.15
N ILE A 17 -4.75 0.41 30.16
CA ILE A 17 -3.30 0.24 30.35
C ILE A 17 -2.71 -0.58 29.20
N LEU A 18 -3.26 -1.76 28.92
CA LEU A 18 -2.75 -2.65 27.87
C LEU A 18 -2.78 -1.99 26.49
N SER A 19 -3.77 -1.14 26.23
CA SER A 19 -3.90 -0.41 24.96
C SER A 19 -2.81 0.63 24.70
N ARG A 20 -2.02 0.98 25.73
CA ARG A 20 -0.89 1.93 25.62
C ARG A 20 0.47 1.24 25.55
N ILE A 21 0.50 -0.09 25.68
CA ILE A 21 1.74 -0.87 25.69
C ILE A 21 2.18 -1.16 24.25
N LYS A 22 3.49 -0.97 24.00
CA LYS A 22 4.11 -1.33 22.71
C LYS A 22 3.81 -2.77 22.35
N ILE A 23 3.55 -3.00 21.08
CA ILE A 23 3.00 -4.26 20.60
C ILE A 23 3.92 -5.48 20.80
N LYS A 24 5.24 -5.29 20.77
CA LYS A 24 6.24 -6.31 21.14
C LYS A 24 6.08 -6.79 22.58
N ASN A 25 5.86 -5.85 23.50
CA ASN A 25 5.63 -6.18 24.90
C ASN A 25 4.23 -6.77 25.09
N LEU A 26 3.22 -6.20 24.45
CA LEU A 26 1.86 -6.69 24.48
C LEU A 26 1.75 -8.16 24.02
N SER A 27 2.53 -8.55 23.01
CA SER A 27 2.61 -9.94 22.54
C SER A 27 3.12 -10.90 23.62
N ARG A 28 4.06 -10.48 24.46
CA ARG A 28 4.55 -11.27 25.61
C ARG A 28 3.50 -11.36 26.71
N LEU A 29 2.65 -10.34 26.86
CA LEU A 29 1.58 -10.30 27.86
C LEU A 29 0.45 -11.31 27.57
N LYS A 30 0.35 -11.83 26.35
CA LYS A 30 -0.53 -12.97 26.01
C LYS A 30 -0.27 -14.19 26.92
N CYS A 31 0.96 -14.36 27.41
CA CYS A 31 1.35 -15.48 28.27
C CYS A 31 0.99 -15.30 29.76
N VAL A 32 0.52 -14.11 30.17
CA VAL A 32 0.27 -13.79 31.59
C VAL A 32 -1.02 -14.42 32.10
N SER A 33 -2.09 -14.41 31.30
CA SER A 33 -3.36 -15.06 31.67
C SER A 33 -4.20 -15.40 30.43
N LYS A 34 -5.13 -16.34 30.58
CA LYS A 34 -6.12 -16.66 29.52
C LYS A 34 -7.00 -15.46 29.16
N SER A 35 -7.35 -14.64 30.15
CA SER A 35 -8.14 -13.42 29.94
C SER A 35 -7.38 -12.40 29.08
N TRP A 36 -6.10 -12.18 29.38
CA TRP A 36 -5.26 -11.26 28.61
C TRP A 36 -4.98 -11.80 27.22
N ASN A 37 -4.71 -13.10 27.06
CA ASN A 37 -4.59 -13.69 25.74
C ASN A 37 -5.86 -13.48 24.91
N ARG A 38 -7.03 -13.68 25.50
CA ARG A 38 -8.32 -13.47 24.81
C ARG A 38 -8.51 -12.03 24.39
N LEU A 39 -8.29 -11.08 25.31
CA LEU A 39 -8.38 -9.65 25.03
C LEU A 39 -7.40 -9.23 23.92
N ILE A 40 -6.13 -9.61 24.04
CA ILE A 40 -5.08 -9.18 23.11
C ILE A 40 -5.22 -9.88 21.75
N SER A 41 -5.68 -11.13 21.70
CA SER A 41 -5.70 -11.90 20.45
C SER A 41 -7.04 -11.87 19.73
N GLN A 42 -8.17 -11.62 20.41
CA GLN A 42 -9.51 -11.83 19.82
C GLN A 42 -10.45 -10.63 19.97
N ASP A 43 -10.15 -9.66 20.84
CA ASP A 43 -11.05 -8.53 21.08
C ASP A 43 -10.82 -7.39 20.08
N ALA A 44 -11.70 -7.30 19.09
CA ALA A 44 -11.64 -6.28 18.05
C ALA A 44 -11.73 -4.84 18.57
N SER A 45 -12.44 -4.61 19.68
CA SER A 45 -12.59 -3.27 20.26
C SER A 45 -11.27 -2.83 20.90
N PHE A 46 -10.61 -3.76 21.60
CA PHE A 46 -9.26 -3.57 22.10
C PHE A 46 -8.26 -3.32 20.97
N HIS A 47 -8.35 -4.08 19.88
CA HIS A 47 -7.48 -3.90 18.71
C HIS A 47 -7.62 -2.51 18.11
N MET A 48 -8.85 -2.05 17.92
CA MET A 48 -9.14 -0.71 17.39
C MET A 48 -8.63 0.39 18.34
N MET A 49 -8.87 0.25 19.65
CA MET A 49 -8.41 1.25 20.63
C MET A 49 -6.89 1.29 20.78
N HIS A 50 -6.23 0.13 20.84
CA HIS A 50 -4.76 0.05 20.87
C HIS A 50 -4.19 0.65 19.59
N ARG A 51 -4.81 0.35 18.45
CA ARG A 51 -4.42 0.91 17.16
C ARG A 51 -4.53 2.42 17.14
N GLU A 52 -5.64 2.99 17.62
CA GLU A 52 -5.84 4.45 17.75
C GLU A 52 -4.80 5.11 18.65
N LYS A 53 -4.42 4.46 19.76
CA LYS A 53 -3.42 4.99 20.70
C LYS A 53 -1.98 4.81 20.24
N SER A 54 -1.73 3.81 19.40
CA SER A 54 -0.42 3.55 18.83
C SER A 54 -0.08 4.46 17.65
N ILE A 55 -1.07 5.18 17.10
CA ILE A 55 -0.93 6.17 15.99
C ILE A 55 0.17 7.19 16.24
N HIS A 56 0.37 7.57 17.50
CA HIS A 56 1.32 8.62 17.86
C HIS A 56 2.74 8.10 18.12
N LYS A 57 2.98 6.81 17.86
CA LYS A 57 4.21 6.11 18.22
C LYS A 57 4.51 5.01 17.21
N SER A 58 4.52 5.36 15.92
CA SER A 58 4.89 4.45 14.84
C SER A 58 6.28 3.85 15.10
N HIS A 59 6.29 2.61 15.57
CA HIS A 59 7.50 1.92 16.04
C HIS A 59 8.10 0.98 15.00
N PHE A 60 7.44 0.71 13.88
CA PHE A 60 7.94 -0.26 12.92
C PHE A 60 7.86 0.23 11.49
N LEU A 61 8.96 0.17 10.73
CA LEU A 61 8.97 0.36 9.28
C LEU A 61 9.08 -1.01 8.62
N ASN A 62 8.07 -1.46 7.89
CA ASN A 62 8.22 -2.69 7.10
C ASN A 62 8.76 -2.40 5.72
N LEU A 63 9.62 -3.31 5.29
CA LEU A 63 10.23 -3.34 3.99
C LEU A 63 9.74 -4.59 3.28
N VAL A 64 9.14 -4.37 2.12
CA VAL A 64 8.86 -5.44 1.16
C VAL A 64 9.90 -5.34 0.07
N HIS A 65 10.68 -6.40 -0.08
CA HIS A 65 11.70 -6.46 -1.14
C HIS A 65 11.48 -7.70 -2.00
N TRP A 66 11.95 -7.59 -3.24
CA TRP A 66 12.15 -8.77 -4.06
C TRP A 66 13.46 -9.44 -3.60
N ALA A 67 13.40 -10.75 -3.35
CA ALA A 67 14.61 -11.54 -3.19
C ALA A 67 14.77 -12.38 -4.45
N ASP A 68 15.67 -11.93 -5.32
CA ASP A 68 16.27 -12.82 -6.31
C ASP A 68 17.04 -13.88 -5.54
N ASN A 69 16.62 -15.14 -5.68
CA ASN A 69 17.51 -16.22 -5.36
C ASN A 69 18.35 -16.46 -6.62
N PRO A 70 19.65 -16.13 -6.63
CA PRO A 70 20.49 -16.36 -7.81
C PRO A 70 20.54 -17.84 -8.22
N ASP A 71 20.15 -18.75 -7.33
CA ASP A 71 20.07 -20.19 -7.59
C ASP A 71 18.67 -20.68 -8.06
N ASP A 72 17.61 -19.85 -8.00
CA ASP A 72 16.24 -20.23 -8.37
C ASP A 72 15.44 -19.04 -8.96
N GLU A 73 15.85 -18.57 -10.15
CA GLU A 73 15.16 -17.55 -10.94
C GLU A 73 13.68 -17.90 -11.25
N ALA A 74 13.30 -19.18 -11.12
CA ALA A 74 11.95 -19.65 -11.43
C ALA A 74 10.93 -19.36 -10.31
N ASN A 75 11.39 -19.03 -9.08
CA ASN A 75 10.53 -18.82 -7.92
C ASN A 75 10.84 -17.49 -7.21
N PRO A 76 10.40 -16.35 -7.77
CA PRO A 76 10.49 -15.07 -7.08
C PRO A 76 9.81 -15.14 -5.71
N THR A 77 10.46 -14.58 -4.70
CA THR A 77 9.89 -14.49 -3.35
C THR A 77 9.70 -13.06 -2.89
N LEU A 78 8.61 -12.83 -2.16
CA LEU A 78 8.32 -11.56 -1.51
C LEU A 78 8.83 -11.61 -0.08
N GLY A 79 9.92 -10.89 0.21
CA GLY A 79 10.50 -10.81 1.55
C GLY A 79 9.85 -9.70 2.38
N PHE A 80 9.52 -10.01 3.64
CA PHE A 80 9.04 -9.02 4.60
C PHE A 80 10.08 -8.83 5.71
N ALA A 81 10.44 -7.58 5.96
CA ALA A 81 11.28 -7.19 7.08
C ALA A 81 10.63 -6.03 7.84
N TYR A 82 10.94 -5.84 9.12
CA TYR A 82 10.55 -4.63 9.87
C TYR A 82 11.72 -4.03 10.61
N ALA A 83 11.70 -2.72 10.80
CA ALA A 83 12.70 -2.00 11.60
C ALA A 83 12.05 -1.30 12.81
N ASP A 84 12.58 -1.57 14.01
CA ASP A 84 12.14 -0.93 15.26
C ASP A 84 12.61 0.54 15.34
N MET A 85 11.66 1.44 15.58
CA MET A 85 11.82 2.88 15.66
C MET A 85 11.52 3.29 17.12
N GLU A 86 12.52 3.14 18.00
CA GLU A 86 12.43 3.69 19.35
C GLU A 86 12.62 5.22 19.34
N ASP A 87 11.92 5.90 20.26
CA ASP A 87 11.71 7.35 20.21
C ASP A 87 12.98 8.19 20.46
N GLU A 88 14.03 7.71 21.12
CA GLU A 88 15.07 8.63 21.62
C GLU A 88 16.52 8.09 21.70
N GLY A 89 16.92 7.07 20.94
CA GLY A 89 18.33 6.63 21.01
C GLY A 89 18.71 5.39 20.23
N THR A 90 18.49 5.44 18.91
CA THR A 90 19.04 4.56 17.87
C THR A 90 19.25 3.08 18.25
N VAL A 91 18.26 2.24 17.93
CA VAL A 91 18.54 0.90 17.38
C VAL A 91 17.52 0.56 16.30
N PHE A 92 17.91 0.73 15.03
CA PHE A 92 17.21 0.20 13.85
C PHE A 92 17.66 -1.26 13.68
N ARG A 93 16.89 -2.21 14.21
CA ARG A 93 17.14 -3.65 13.99
C ARG A 93 16.10 -4.18 13.02
N VAL A 94 16.58 -4.63 11.87
CA VAL A 94 15.77 -5.29 10.87
C VAL A 94 15.67 -6.77 11.20
N ASN A 95 14.45 -7.26 11.36
CA ASN A 95 14.20 -8.69 11.48
C ASN A 95 13.48 -9.18 10.22
N SER A 96 14.03 -10.20 9.57
CA SER A 96 13.30 -10.94 8.54
C SER A 96 12.13 -11.66 9.18
N VAL A 97 10.94 -11.45 8.62
CA VAL A 97 9.72 -12.04 9.14
C VAL A 97 9.48 -13.37 8.44
N PHE A 98 9.35 -13.37 7.10
CA PHE A 98 9.21 -14.57 6.25
C PHE A 98 9.18 -14.15 4.77
N SER A 99 9.20 -15.15 3.88
CA SER A 99 9.05 -14.98 2.44
C SER A 99 7.82 -15.73 1.91
N LEU A 100 7.21 -15.21 0.84
CA LEU A 100 6.11 -15.87 0.12
C LEU A 100 6.50 -16.13 -1.34
N PRO A 101 6.27 -17.34 -1.88
CA PRO A 101 6.39 -17.59 -3.32
C PRO A 101 5.39 -16.70 -4.07
N CYS A 102 5.89 -15.89 -5.01
CA CYS A 102 5.10 -14.81 -5.54
C CYS A 102 5.50 -14.46 -6.98
N LEU A 103 4.72 -14.95 -7.95
CA LEU A 103 4.74 -14.49 -9.34
C LEU A 103 4.02 -13.14 -9.46
N LEU A 104 4.40 -12.15 -8.65
CA LEU A 104 3.83 -10.81 -8.76
C LEU A 104 4.26 -10.25 -10.11
N MET A 105 3.31 -10.15 -11.04
CA MET A 105 3.44 -9.24 -12.17
C MET A 105 3.40 -7.82 -11.60
N ALA A 106 4.58 -7.24 -11.39
CA ALA A 106 4.89 -5.81 -11.24
C ALA A 106 3.99 -4.92 -10.34
N SER A 107 3.10 -5.47 -9.51
CA SER A 107 2.16 -4.66 -8.72
C SER A 107 2.68 -4.36 -7.32
N PHE A 108 2.76 -3.08 -6.96
CA PHE A 108 3.00 -2.67 -5.57
C PHE A 108 1.77 -3.07 -4.75
N PRO A 109 1.89 -3.99 -3.78
CA PRO A 109 0.72 -4.48 -3.05
C PRO A 109 0.16 -3.34 -2.19
N PRO A 110 -1.12 -2.96 -2.35
CA PRO A 110 -1.68 -1.92 -1.52
C PRO A 110 -1.67 -2.33 -0.05
N VAL A 111 -1.28 -1.38 0.80
CA VAL A 111 -1.15 -1.58 2.25
C VAL A 111 -2.13 -0.68 2.96
N CYS A 112 -3.03 -1.29 3.73
CA CYS A 112 -3.96 -0.57 4.56
C CYS A 112 -4.03 -1.18 5.94
N CYS A 113 -3.96 -0.33 6.96
CA CYS A 113 -4.19 -0.70 8.34
C CYS A 113 -3.44 -1.98 8.75
N ASP A 114 -2.14 -2.00 8.44
CA ASP A 114 -1.24 -3.04 8.92
C ASP A 114 -1.37 -4.39 8.18
N LEU A 115 -2.17 -4.42 7.12
CA LEU A 115 -2.38 -5.56 6.23
C LEU A 115 -1.92 -5.25 4.81
N PHE A 116 -1.48 -6.31 4.13
CA PHE A 116 -1.19 -6.30 2.71
C PHE A 116 -2.31 -7.01 1.98
N CYS A 117 -2.66 -6.48 0.81
CA CYS A 117 -3.43 -7.23 -0.16
C CYS A 117 -2.63 -7.35 -1.45
N PHE A 118 -2.53 -8.56 -1.99
CA PHE A 118 -1.80 -8.83 -3.23
C PHE A 118 -2.43 -10.00 -3.97
N ALA A 119 -2.18 -10.08 -5.28
CA ALA A 119 -2.67 -11.17 -6.12
C ALA A 119 -1.49 -11.96 -6.70
N THR A 120 -1.63 -13.28 -6.77
CA THR A 120 -0.72 -14.15 -7.52
C THR A 120 -1.52 -15.17 -8.31
N GLY A 121 -1.26 -15.25 -9.61
CA GLY A 121 -2.05 -16.07 -10.53
C GLY A 121 -3.54 -15.74 -10.41
N TRP A 122 -4.33 -16.65 -9.83
CA TRP A 122 -5.79 -16.57 -9.73
C TRP A 122 -6.32 -16.26 -8.33
N ASN A 123 -5.42 -16.05 -7.36
CA ASN A 123 -5.78 -15.89 -5.95
C ASN A 123 -5.44 -14.49 -5.47
N VAL A 124 -6.28 -13.97 -4.59
CA VAL A 124 -6.02 -12.73 -3.84
C VAL A 124 -5.73 -13.11 -2.40
N TYR A 125 -4.69 -12.53 -1.83
CA TYR A 125 -4.20 -12.79 -0.50
C TYR A 125 -4.34 -11.54 0.35
N VAL A 126 -4.69 -11.73 1.62
CA VAL A 126 -4.56 -10.72 2.65
C VAL A 126 -3.55 -11.23 3.67
N CYS A 127 -2.53 -10.44 3.95
CA CYS A 127 -1.41 -10.85 4.78
C CYS A 127 -1.20 -9.86 5.93
N ASN A 128 -1.11 -10.39 7.16
CA ASN A 128 -0.51 -9.73 8.30
C ASN A 128 0.92 -10.26 8.48
N PRO A 129 1.95 -9.55 7.98
CA PRO A 129 3.29 -10.10 8.04
C PRO A 129 3.86 -10.25 9.45
N THR A 130 3.43 -9.44 10.41
CA THR A 130 3.92 -9.45 11.80
C THR A 130 3.57 -10.76 12.47
N MET A 131 2.36 -11.24 12.19
CA MET A 131 1.86 -12.50 12.72
C MET A 131 2.27 -13.68 11.83
N LYS A 132 2.90 -13.43 10.68
CA LYS A 132 3.10 -14.41 9.61
C LYS A 132 1.79 -15.09 9.21
N ASP A 133 0.71 -14.32 9.25
CA ASP A 133 -0.65 -14.81 9.05
C ASP A 133 -1.12 -14.39 7.65
N VAL A 134 -1.34 -15.38 6.80
CA VAL A 134 -1.66 -15.18 5.38
C VAL A 134 -2.97 -15.89 5.08
N HIS A 135 -3.96 -15.11 4.67
CA HIS A 135 -5.30 -15.59 4.33
C HIS A 135 -5.51 -15.49 2.83
N VAL A 136 -5.90 -16.61 2.23
CA VAL A 136 -6.33 -16.65 0.83
C VAL A 136 -7.81 -16.29 0.79
N LEU A 137 -8.17 -15.25 0.05
CA LEU A 137 -9.57 -14.91 -0.18
C LEU A 137 -10.22 -15.98 -1.06
N PRO A 138 -11.55 -16.18 -0.97
CA PRO A 138 -12.27 -17.10 -1.84
C PRO A 138 -11.95 -16.83 -3.32
N LYS A 139 -12.07 -17.84 -4.19
CA LYS A 139 -11.83 -17.64 -5.62
C LYS A 139 -12.83 -16.65 -6.20
N SER A 140 -12.32 -15.71 -6.99
CA SER A 140 -13.10 -14.77 -7.77
C SER A 140 -13.90 -15.50 -8.86
N PRO A 141 -15.15 -15.11 -9.15
CA PRO A 141 -15.89 -15.62 -10.31
C PRO A 141 -15.22 -15.31 -11.65
N SER A 142 -14.48 -14.20 -11.74
CA SER A 142 -13.84 -13.72 -12.97
C SER A 142 -12.49 -14.39 -13.28
N THR A 143 -11.95 -15.22 -12.38
CA THR A 143 -10.64 -15.91 -12.55
C THR A 143 -10.74 -17.26 -13.28
N HIS A 144 -11.79 -17.47 -14.07
CA HIS A 144 -11.96 -18.66 -14.89
C HIS A 144 -11.97 -18.32 -16.38
N GLY A 145 -11.00 -18.85 -17.12
CA GLY A 145 -10.90 -18.68 -18.58
C GLY A 145 -10.26 -19.91 -19.24
N PRO A 146 -10.44 -20.09 -20.57
CA PRO A 146 -9.75 -21.13 -21.31
C PRO A 146 -8.23 -20.92 -21.28
N SER A 147 -7.46 -21.99 -21.50
CA SER A 147 -6.00 -22.05 -21.29
C SER A 147 -5.14 -21.09 -22.13
N ASN A 148 -5.74 -20.34 -23.05
CA ASN A 148 -5.09 -19.39 -23.93
C ASN A 148 -5.15 -17.93 -23.45
N PHE A 149 -5.66 -17.69 -22.24
CA PHE A 149 -5.68 -16.37 -21.60
C PHE A 149 -4.96 -16.38 -20.25
N VAL A 150 -4.32 -15.27 -19.93
CA VAL A 150 -3.88 -14.92 -18.57
C VAL A 150 -4.80 -13.80 -18.07
N VAL A 151 -5.09 -13.77 -16.77
CA VAL A 151 -5.82 -12.64 -16.17
C VAL A 151 -4.85 -11.70 -15.51
N ASP A 152 -4.97 -10.44 -15.90
CA ASP A 152 -4.27 -9.32 -15.31
C ASP A 152 -5.07 -8.80 -14.12
N HIS A 153 -4.39 -8.50 -13.02
CA HIS A 153 -5.01 -8.09 -11.76
C HIS A 153 -4.49 -6.73 -11.31
N VAL A 154 -5.40 -5.83 -10.96
CA VAL A 154 -5.08 -4.64 -10.16
C VAL A 154 -5.93 -4.61 -8.91
N ILE A 155 -5.25 -4.65 -7.77
CA ILE A 155 -5.89 -4.64 -6.45
C ILE A 155 -5.97 -3.22 -5.91
N GLY A 156 -7.15 -2.80 -5.49
CA GLY A 156 -7.34 -1.71 -4.54
C GLY A 156 -7.64 -2.26 -3.16
N PHE A 157 -7.02 -1.70 -2.13
CA PHE A 157 -7.22 -2.15 -0.75
C PHE A 157 -7.25 -0.97 0.22
N GLY A 158 -8.21 -1.01 1.14
CA GLY A 158 -8.36 0.05 2.13
C GLY A 158 -9.27 -0.30 3.28
N TYR A 159 -9.38 0.62 4.23
CA TYR A 159 -10.23 0.50 5.40
C TYR A 159 -11.13 1.72 5.49
N VAL A 160 -12.44 1.47 5.57
CA VAL A 160 -13.45 2.50 5.65
C VAL A 160 -13.79 2.71 7.12
N VAL A 161 -13.23 3.77 7.71
CA VAL A 161 -13.32 4.05 9.16
C VAL A 161 -14.77 4.14 9.64
N SER A 162 -15.65 4.78 8.87
CA SER A 162 -17.06 4.96 9.26
C SER A 162 -17.83 3.64 9.39
N ARG A 163 -17.40 2.60 8.65
CA ARG A 163 -18.02 1.26 8.62
C ARG A 163 -17.24 0.23 9.42
N LYS A 164 -16.00 0.55 9.78
CA LYS A 164 -15.04 -0.32 10.45
C LYS A 164 -14.74 -1.61 9.67
N GLU A 165 -14.69 -1.49 8.35
CA GLU A 165 -14.54 -2.61 7.41
C GLU A 165 -13.36 -2.38 6.47
N TYR A 166 -12.68 -3.46 6.12
CA TYR A 166 -11.76 -3.55 5.01
C TYR A 166 -12.49 -3.77 3.70
N VAL A 167 -11.99 -3.14 2.65
CA VAL A 167 -12.52 -3.23 1.30
C VAL A 167 -11.38 -3.60 0.37
N VAL A 168 -11.58 -4.69 -0.38
CA VAL A 168 -10.73 -5.11 -1.47
C VAL A 168 -11.53 -4.91 -2.76
N VAL A 169 -10.94 -4.23 -3.73
CA VAL A 169 -11.46 -4.14 -5.10
C VAL A 169 -10.45 -4.83 -6.01
N ASN A 170 -10.92 -5.78 -6.80
CA ASN A 170 -10.11 -6.50 -7.77
C ASN A 170 -10.59 -6.12 -9.17
N MET A 171 -9.80 -5.34 -9.89
CA MET A 171 -10.02 -5.07 -11.31
C MET A 171 -9.25 -6.11 -12.12
N THR A 172 -9.94 -6.72 -13.06
CA THR A 172 -9.39 -7.78 -13.91
C THR A 172 -9.66 -7.50 -15.37
N ARG A 173 -8.68 -7.84 -16.21
CA ARG A 173 -8.83 -7.89 -17.67
C ARG A 173 -8.14 -9.15 -18.20
N LYS A 174 -8.63 -9.69 -19.31
CA LYS A 174 -8.01 -10.86 -19.94
C LYS A 174 -6.91 -10.41 -20.89
N ILE A 175 -5.79 -11.13 -20.88
CA ILE A 175 -4.69 -10.95 -21.81
C ILE A 175 -4.67 -12.13 -22.77
N ILE A 176 -4.68 -11.85 -24.07
CA ILE A 176 -4.53 -12.88 -25.10
C ILE A 176 -3.06 -13.26 -25.18
N VAL A 177 -2.75 -14.53 -24.93
CA VAL A 177 -1.38 -15.06 -25.09
C VAL A 177 -1.23 -15.55 -26.54
N PRO A 178 -0.31 -14.98 -27.34
CA PRO A 178 -0.02 -15.49 -28.67
C PRO A 178 0.50 -16.94 -28.60
N ASN A 179 0.15 -17.78 -29.58
CA ASN A 179 0.74 -19.12 -29.66
C ASN A 179 2.26 -19.00 -29.88
N GLN A 180 3.06 -19.68 -29.06
CA GLN A 180 4.54 -19.67 -29.06
C GLN A 180 5.22 -20.01 -30.39
N LYS A 181 4.47 -20.34 -31.46
CA LYS A 181 5.02 -20.76 -32.76
C LYS A 181 5.28 -19.61 -33.75
N ASP A 182 4.76 -18.41 -33.50
CA ASP A 182 4.94 -17.27 -34.40
C ASP A 182 5.66 -16.11 -33.68
N ASP A 183 6.96 -15.95 -33.99
CA ASP A 183 7.87 -14.83 -33.70
C ASP A 183 7.95 -14.24 -32.28
N HIS A 184 9.18 -14.09 -31.79
CA HIS A 184 9.57 -13.44 -30.52
C HIS A 184 9.21 -11.93 -30.41
N GLN A 185 8.34 -11.40 -31.28
CA GLN A 185 8.00 -9.97 -31.36
C GLN A 185 6.49 -9.68 -31.25
N GLN A 186 5.62 -10.67 -31.02
CA GLN A 186 4.18 -10.39 -30.88
C GLN A 186 3.84 -9.83 -29.49
N GLN A 187 3.54 -8.53 -29.45
CA GLN A 187 3.03 -7.84 -28.27
C GLN A 187 1.73 -8.48 -27.76
N GLN A 188 1.65 -8.74 -26.46
CA GLN A 188 0.41 -9.22 -25.84
C GLN A 188 -0.62 -8.09 -25.83
N ARG A 189 -1.87 -8.41 -26.18
CA ARG A 189 -2.97 -7.44 -26.15
C ARG A 189 -3.95 -7.82 -25.07
N ALA A 190 -4.26 -6.85 -24.22
CA ALA A 190 -5.37 -6.98 -23.30
C ALA A 190 -6.69 -6.85 -24.06
N THR A 191 -7.70 -7.59 -23.61
CA THR A 191 -9.09 -7.31 -23.96
C THR A 191 -9.49 -5.97 -23.33
N GLY A 192 -10.31 -5.18 -24.03
CA GLY A 192 -10.85 -3.93 -23.45
C GLY A 192 -11.94 -4.15 -22.40
N GLU A 193 -12.30 -5.40 -22.09
CA GLU A 193 -13.31 -5.74 -21.08
C GLU A 193 -12.67 -5.76 -19.69
N ILE A 194 -13.18 -4.89 -18.80
CA ILE A 194 -12.72 -4.76 -17.41
C ILE A 194 -13.81 -5.30 -16.49
N SER A 195 -13.53 -6.40 -15.79
CA SER A 195 -14.38 -6.87 -14.71
C SER A 195 -13.90 -6.27 -13.39
N THR A 196 -14.81 -5.70 -12.61
CA THR A 196 -14.50 -5.14 -11.30
C THR A 196 -15.31 -5.85 -10.22
N GLU A 197 -14.60 -6.36 -9.22
CA GLU A 197 -15.19 -7.11 -8.13
C GLU A 197 -14.80 -6.51 -6.79
N MET A 198 -15.68 -6.66 -5.80
CA MET A 198 -15.49 -6.16 -4.46
C MET A 198 -15.63 -7.29 -3.43
N TYR A 199 -14.77 -7.26 -2.42
CA TYR A 199 -14.80 -8.13 -1.24
C TYR A 199 -14.68 -7.27 0.02
N ILE A 200 -15.54 -7.50 1.01
CA ILE A 200 -15.55 -6.74 2.25
C ILE A 200 -15.37 -7.68 3.42
N PHE A 201 -14.48 -7.32 4.35
CA PHE A 201 -14.28 -8.08 5.58
C PHE A 201 -13.93 -7.16 6.73
N GLY A 202 -13.96 -7.71 7.95
CA GLY A 202 -13.59 -6.97 9.14
C GLY A 202 -14.25 -7.55 10.38
N PRO A 203 -13.76 -7.18 11.56
CA PRO A 203 -14.16 -7.80 12.81
C PRO A 203 -15.64 -7.63 13.17
N GLN A 204 -16.32 -6.62 12.60
CA GLN A 204 -17.74 -6.37 12.80
C GLN A 204 -18.62 -6.77 11.60
N SER A 205 -18.03 -7.36 10.55
CA SER A 205 -18.78 -7.84 9.39
C SER A 205 -19.51 -9.12 9.75
N THR A 206 -20.72 -9.01 10.30
CA THR A 206 -21.57 -10.15 10.66
C THR A 206 -22.40 -10.66 9.49
N ASP A 207 -22.37 -9.98 8.33
CA ASP A 207 -23.11 -10.36 7.13
C ASP A 207 -22.28 -11.33 6.27
N PRO A 208 -22.64 -12.63 6.19
CA PRO A 208 -21.93 -13.59 5.36
C PRO A 208 -21.95 -13.25 3.87
N ALA A 209 -22.91 -12.42 3.42
CA ALA A 209 -22.95 -11.95 2.04
C ALA A 209 -21.81 -10.97 1.72
N ARG A 210 -21.25 -10.28 2.73
CA ARG A 210 -20.14 -9.33 2.55
C ARG A 210 -18.78 -10.02 2.45
N SER A 211 -18.61 -11.17 3.10
CA SER A 211 -17.39 -12.00 3.04
C SER A 211 -17.33 -12.91 1.80
N ARG A 212 -17.84 -12.44 0.67
CA ARG A 212 -17.77 -13.11 -0.63
C ARG A 212 -17.53 -12.09 -1.74
N TRP A 213 -16.85 -12.53 -2.80
CA TRP A 213 -16.69 -11.72 -4.00
C TRP A 213 -18.04 -11.45 -4.64
N ARG A 214 -18.23 -10.22 -5.10
CA ARG A 214 -19.35 -9.81 -5.94
C ARG A 214 -18.85 -8.85 -7.01
N ILE A 215 -19.48 -8.90 -8.18
CA ILE A 215 -19.28 -7.90 -9.23
C ILE A 215 -19.85 -6.57 -8.74
N THR A 216 -19.18 -5.47 -9.06
CA THR A 216 -19.64 -4.13 -8.72
C THR A 216 -20.84 -3.71 -9.58
N LYS A 217 -21.65 -2.78 -9.09
CA LYS A 217 -22.85 -2.29 -9.81
C LYS A 217 -22.52 -1.56 -11.11
N HIS A 218 -21.33 -0.99 -11.19
CA HIS A 218 -20.83 -0.26 -12.33
C HIS A 218 -19.49 -0.86 -12.76
N GLU A 219 -19.24 -0.86 -14.06
CA GLU A 219 -17.96 -1.25 -14.63
C GLU A 219 -16.99 -0.05 -14.57
N SER A 220 -15.71 -0.35 -14.38
CA SER A 220 -14.68 0.69 -14.43
C SER A 220 -14.57 1.25 -15.86
N PRO A 221 -14.58 2.57 -16.04
CA PRO A 221 -14.45 3.19 -17.37
C PRO A 221 -13.02 3.16 -17.91
N ARG A 222 -12.02 2.85 -17.06
CA ARG A 222 -10.60 2.87 -17.39
C ARG A 222 -9.85 1.75 -16.71
N TRP A 223 -8.81 1.25 -17.38
CA TRP A 223 -7.78 0.46 -16.72
C TRP A 223 -6.86 1.39 -15.92
N VAL A 224 -6.19 0.82 -14.92
CA VAL A 224 -5.39 1.57 -13.96
C VAL A 224 -4.01 0.96 -13.80
N LYS A 225 -3.07 1.77 -13.32
CA LYS A 225 -1.67 1.38 -13.12
C LYS A 225 -1.54 0.26 -12.08
N HIS A 226 -0.54 -0.60 -12.23
CA HIS A 226 -0.13 -1.62 -11.26
C HIS A 226 0.55 -1.04 -10.00
N ALA A 227 0.07 0.07 -9.46
CA ALA A 227 0.58 0.70 -8.23
C ALA A 227 -0.28 0.42 -6.99
N GLY A 228 -1.34 -0.38 -7.15
CA GLY A 228 -2.33 -0.63 -6.11
C GLY A 228 -3.22 0.58 -5.83
N GLY A 229 -4.52 0.35 -5.61
CA GLY A 229 -5.44 1.40 -5.18
C GLY A 229 -5.49 1.53 -3.66
N PHE A 230 -5.74 2.73 -3.16
CA PHE A 230 -5.92 2.96 -1.72
C PHE A 230 -7.14 3.82 -1.41
N VAL A 231 -7.59 3.72 -0.17
CA VAL A 231 -8.80 4.42 0.31
C VAL A 231 -8.42 5.68 1.07
N VAL A 232 -9.08 6.78 0.71
CA VAL A 232 -9.09 8.02 1.49
C VAL A 232 -10.54 8.40 1.75
N GLY A 233 -10.93 8.42 3.02
CA GLY A 233 -12.34 8.60 3.43
C GLY A 233 -13.23 7.44 2.98
N GLU A 234 -14.21 7.73 2.12
CA GLU A 234 -15.18 6.75 1.58
C GLU A 234 -14.88 6.34 0.12
N ASN A 235 -13.77 6.82 -0.43
CA ASN A 235 -13.44 6.66 -1.85
C ASN A 235 -12.14 5.88 -2.01
N MET A 236 -12.07 5.07 -3.06
CA MET A 236 -10.87 4.36 -3.49
C MET A 236 -10.28 5.02 -4.74
N TYR A 237 -8.96 5.16 -4.78
CA TYR A 237 -8.26 5.91 -5.82
C TYR A 237 -7.15 5.09 -6.47
N TRP A 238 -6.99 5.26 -7.78
CA TRP A 238 -5.89 4.70 -8.57
C TRP A 238 -5.38 5.71 -9.58
N LEU A 239 -4.12 5.58 -9.99
CA LEU A 239 -3.61 6.27 -11.17
C LEU A 239 -4.10 5.57 -12.44
N ILE A 240 -4.66 6.33 -13.37
CA ILE A 240 -5.09 5.81 -14.68
C ILE A 240 -3.86 5.47 -15.53
N THR A 241 -3.95 4.38 -16.29
CA THR A 241 -2.98 4.02 -17.33
C THR A 241 -3.66 4.01 -18.69
N ASN A 242 -2.91 4.38 -19.72
CA ASN A 242 -3.37 4.33 -21.11
C ASN A 242 -2.87 3.09 -21.86
N ASN A 243 -2.32 2.12 -21.15
CA ASN A 243 -1.67 0.98 -21.77
C ASN A 243 -2.65 -0.18 -22.03
N ASP A 244 -3.05 -0.34 -23.30
CA ASP A 244 -3.77 -1.53 -23.79
C ASP A 244 -2.82 -2.65 -24.25
N ILE A 245 -1.51 -2.35 -24.33
CA ILE A 245 -0.47 -3.22 -24.89
C ILE A 245 0.51 -3.63 -23.78
N ILE A 246 0.70 -4.94 -23.58
CA ILE A 246 1.67 -5.46 -22.62
C ILE A 246 2.91 -5.89 -23.42
N GLY A 247 4.03 -5.21 -23.18
CA GLY A 247 5.31 -5.52 -23.84
C GLY A 247 5.82 -6.91 -23.44
N TYR A 248 6.45 -7.61 -24.38
CA TYR A 248 6.97 -8.97 -24.19
C TYR A 248 8.38 -8.99 -23.57
N GLU A 249 9.07 -7.86 -23.57
CA GLU A 249 10.45 -7.74 -23.11
C GLU A 249 10.49 -6.86 -21.86
N ASP A 250 11.11 -7.44 -20.85
CA ASP A 250 11.21 -7.00 -19.47
C ASP A 250 9.95 -7.13 -18.62
N TYR A 251 10.05 -8.04 -17.64
CA TYR A 251 9.45 -7.96 -16.31
C TYR A 251 9.81 -6.66 -15.55
N SER A 252 10.21 -5.61 -16.28
CA SER A 252 10.52 -4.30 -15.74
C SER A 252 9.25 -3.68 -15.20
N LEU A 253 9.40 -3.15 -14.01
CA LEU A 253 8.42 -2.50 -13.14
C LEU A 253 7.81 -1.21 -13.73
N PHE A 254 7.90 -1.04 -15.04
CA PHE A 254 7.75 0.24 -15.72
C PHE A 254 6.86 0.02 -16.94
N ASP A 255 5.56 0.09 -16.69
CA ASP A 255 4.56 0.35 -17.72
C ASP A 255 5.10 1.49 -18.62
N ASN A 256 5.36 1.23 -19.91
CA ASN A 256 5.76 2.30 -20.85
C ASN A 256 4.48 3.05 -21.26
N PHE A 257 4.22 4.20 -20.63
CA PHE A 257 2.96 4.91 -20.79
C PHE A 257 3.01 5.98 -21.89
N ILE A 258 1.91 6.10 -22.64
CA ILE A 258 1.55 7.32 -23.39
C ILE A 258 0.19 7.78 -22.87
N ARG A 259 0.20 8.71 -21.91
CA ARG A 259 -1.02 9.43 -21.51
C ARG A 259 -1.49 10.31 -22.67
N ARG A 260 -2.77 10.17 -22.99
CA ARG A 260 -3.55 10.99 -23.92
C ARG A 260 -4.74 11.51 -23.13
N GLY A 261 -4.76 12.80 -22.82
CA GLY A 261 -5.95 13.49 -22.31
C GLY A 261 -5.84 14.01 -20.88
N ASN A 262 -6.95 14.58 -20.42
CA ASN A 262 -7.10 15.33 -19.17
C ASN A 262 -7.57 14.43 -18.02
N GLU A 263 -7.08 13.18 -17.94
CA GLU A 263 -7.54 12.15 -17.01
C GLU A 263 -6.34 11.64 -16.17
N LEU A 264 -6.41 11.78 -14.84
CA LEU A 264 -5.30 11.43 -13.94
C LEU A 264 -5.62 10.29 -12.99
N VAL A 265 -6.68 10.46 -12.22
CA VAL A 265 -7.04 9.57 -11.12
C VAL A 265 -8.41 8.96 -11.40
N LEU A 266 -8.51 7.64 -11.28
CA LEU A 266 -9.79 6.96 -11.20
C LEU A 266 -10.22 6.97 -9.73
N CYS A 267 -11.41 7.50 -9.47
CA CYS A 267 -12.04 7.50 -8.15
C CYS A 267 -13.25 6.57 -8.18
N MET A 268 -13.38 5.73 -7.16
CA MET A 268 -14.57 4.92 -6.93
C MET A 268 -15.18 5.27 -5.58
N ASP A 269 -16.44 5.69 -5.57
CA ASP A 269 -17.20 5.80 -4.32
C ASP A 269 -17.59 4.41 -3.84
N ILE A 270 -17.11 4.01 -2.66
CA ILE A 270 -17.25 2.62 -2.17
C ILE A 270 -18.72 2.27 -1.87
N LYS A 271 -19.56 3.27 -1.58
CA LYS A 271 -20.98 3.04 -1.22
C LYS A 271 -21.86 2.76 -2.43
N SER A 272 -21.79 3.66 -3.40
CA SER A 272 -22.57 3.67 -4.62
C SER A 272 -21.93 2.84 -5.72
N GLU A 273 -20.63 2.58 -5.62
CA GLU A 273 -19.80 1.87 -6.59
C GLU A 273 -19.68 2.62 -7.92
N LYS A 274 -19.97 3.93 -7.91
CA LYS A 274 -19.83 4.80 -9.07
C LYS A 274 -18.37 5.21 -9.24
N PHE A 275 -17.98 5.33 -10.50
CA PHE A 275 -16.65 5.79 -10.89
C PHE A 275 -16.72 7.22 -11.40
N ASP A 276 -15.73 8.00 -10.99
CA ASP A 276 -15.47 9.33 -11.50
C ASP A 276 -14.00 9.43 -11.92
N ILE A 277 -13.72 10.30 -12.89
CA ILE A 277 -12.36 10.57 -13.38
C ILE A 277 -11.98 11.97 -12.93
N ILE A 278 -10.84 12.07 -12.25
CA ILE A 278 -10.29 13.33 -11.75
C ILE A 278 -9.17 13.77 -12.69
N PRO A 279 -9.20 15.01 -13.20
CA PRO A 279 -8.14 15.55 -14.06
C PRO A 279 -6.85 15.78 -13.29
N PRO A 280 -5.71 16.02 -13.96
CA PRO A 280 -4.48 16.44 -13.31
C PRO A 280 -4.56 17.83 -12.65
N PRO A 281 -3.62 18.16 -11.74
CA PRO A 281 -3.50 19.50 -11.21
C PRO A 281 -3.36 20.57 -12.30
N PRO A 282 -3.87 21.79 -12.08
CA PRO A 282 -3.75 22.89 -13.03
C PRO A 282 -2.29 23.17 -13.41
N GLY A 283 -2.01 23.33 -14.71
CA GLY A 283 -0.68 23.64 -15.21
C GLY A 283 0.25 22.44 -15.37
N TRP A 284 -0.20 21.21 -15.06
CA TRP A 284 0.53 20.01 -15.43
C TRP A 284 0.41 19.74 -16.93
N GLU A 285 1.48 20.07 -17.67
CA GLU A 285 1.69 19.59 -19.03
C GLU A 285 2.33 18.20 -18.94
N ILE A 286 1.51 17.15 -19.04
CA ILE A 286 2.03 15.78 -19.13
C ILE A 286 2.64 15.63 -20.52
N GLU A 287 3.94 15.88 -20.64
CA GLU A 287 4.70 15.78 -21.90
C GLU A 287 4.56 14.36 -22.48
N THR A 288 4.23 14.28 -23.77
CA THR A 288 3.93 13.02 -24.48
C THR A 288 5.17 12.25 -24.94
N ASP A 289 6.38 12.75 -24.68
CA ASP A 289 7.61 12.20 -25.24
C ASP A 289 8.49 11.49 -24.18
N ASN A 290 8.41 10.16 -24.22
CA ASN A 290 9.47 9.18 -23.93
C ASN A 290 10.10 9.06 -22.52
N MET A 291 9.60 9.68 -21.45
CA MET A 291 10.08 9.35 -20.09
C MET A 291 8.97 9.25 -19.01
N LYS A 292 8.55 7.99 -18.75
CA LYS A 292 8.12 7.37 -17.47
C LYS A 292 7.03 8.08 -16.64
N ASP A 293 5.73 7.72 -16.83
CA ASP A 293 4.66 7.99 -15.82
C ASP A 293 4.89 7.26 -14.47
N ASP A 294 6.02 6.57 -14.29
CA ASP A 294 6.49 6.02 -13.01
C ASP A 294 6.89 7.07 -11.99
N TRP A 295 6.78 8.34 -12.33
CA TRP A 295 7.13 9.44 -11.44
C TRP A 295 5.94 10.08 -10.75
N ILE A 296 4.72 9.84 -11.24
CA ILE A 296 3.51 10.30 -10.56
C ILE A 296 3.16 9.33 -9.42
N ARG A 297 2.85 9.88 -8.25
CA ARG A 297 2.43 9.13 -7.06
C ARG A 297 1.22 9.76 -6.40
N LEU A 298 0.31 8.89 -5.96
CA LEU A 298 -0.79 9.25 -5.08
C LEU A 298 -0.37 8.94 -3.64
N VAL A 299 -0.64 9.87 -2.72
CA VAL A 299 -0.30 9.75 -1.29
C VAL A 299 -1.49 10.26 -0.47
N ASP A 300 -1.97 9.50 0.49
CA ASP A 300 -2.87 10.02 1.52
C ASP A 300 -2.05 10.86 2.50
N ILE A 301 -2.35 12.13 2.73
CA ILE A 301 -1.72 12.94 3.79
C ILE A 301 -2.82 13.39 4.75
N LYS A 302 -2.82 12.83 5.98
CA LYS A 302 -3.79 13.15 7.04
C LYS A 302 -5.25 13.02 6.60
N GLY A 303 -5.58 12.00 5.80
CA GLY A 303 -6.93 11.79 5.26
C GLY A 303 -7.27 12.65 4.06
N THR A 304 -6.27 13.29 3.43
CA THR A 304 -6.44 14.07 2.20
C THR A 304 -5.65 13.42 1.08
N LEU A 305 -6.32 13.09 -0.02
CA LEU A 305 -5.64 12.55 -1.20
C LEU A 305 -4.75 13.63 -1.81
N CYS A 306 -3.46 13.34 -1.94
CA CYS A 306 -2.50 14.18 -2.60
C CYS A 306 -1.91 13.48 -3.83
N VAL A 307 -1.51 14.26 -4.83
CA VAL A 307 -0.71 13.80 -5.95
C VAL A 307 0.59 14.60 -6.04
N THR A 308 1.66 13.92 -6.42
CA THR A 308 2.98 14.51 -6.66
C THR A 308 3.57 13.93 -7.94
N ASP A 309 4.32 14.74 -8.66
CA ASP A 309 5.11 14.31 -9.82
C ASP A 309 6.60 14.44 -9.53
N TRP A 310 7.30 13.31 -9.55
CA TRP A 310 8.73 13.24 -9.32
C TRP A 310 9.55 13.67 -10.55
N SER A 311 8.95 13.72 -11.74
CA SER A 311 9.64 14.12 -12.97
C SER A 311 10.24 15.52 -12.85
N VAL A 312 9.54 16.38 -12.11
CA VAL A 312 9.88 17.77 -11.83
C VAL A 312 11.22 17.88 -11.08
N LEU A 313 11.62 16.86 -10.33
CA LEU A 313 12.90 16.88 -9.62
C LEU A 313 14.12 16.82 -10.54
N MET A 314 13.95 16.32 -11.77
CA MET A 314 15.01 16.40 -12.78
C MET A 314 15.15 17.81 -13.36
N LYS A 315 14.19 18.72 -13.09
CA LYS A 315 14.15 20.10 -13.61
C LYS A 315 14.44 21.13 -12.51
N ASP A 316 13.72 21.09 -11.39
CA ASP A 316 13.66 22.21 -10.43
C ASP A 316 14.00 21.84 -8.97
N SER A 317 14.38 20.59 -8.65
CA SER A 317 14.67 20.09 -7.29
C SER A 317 13.57 20.32 -6.23
N VAL A 318 12.38 20.79 -6.62
CA VAL A 318 11.25 21.06 -5.72
C VAL A 318 10.15 20.04 -5.96
N LEU A 319 9.78 19.33 -4.90
CA LEU A 319 8.69 18.36 -4.89
C LEU A 319 7.40 19.03 -4.39
N GLU A 320 6.35 18.97 -5.20
CA GLU A 320 5.05 19.58 -4.87
C GLU A 320 3.97 18.53 -4.64
N PHE A 321 3.27 18.64 -3.52
CA PHE A 321 2.09 17.84 -3.24
C PHE A 321 0.83 18.69 -3.44
N TRP A 322 0.00 18.23 -4.36
CA TRP A 322 -1.29 18.82 -4.69
C TRP A 322 -2.40 18.02 -4.03
N ALA A 323 -3.16 18.66 -3.17
CA ALA A 323 -4.21 18.03 -2.37
C ALA A 323 -5.58 18.18 -3.01
N LEU A 324 -6.36 17.10 -2.97
CA LEU A 324 -7.72 17.05 -3.47
C LEU A 324 -8.68 17.64 -2.43
N LYS A 325 -9.12 18.89 -2.64
CA LYS A 325 -9.95 19.66 -1.68
C LYS A 325 -11.27 20.17 -2.25
N GLY A 326 -11.52 20.02 -3.55
CA GLY A 326 -12.67 20.64 -4.22
C GLY A 326 -13.42 19.74 -5.20
N GLY A 327 -14.44 20.32 -5.84
CA GLY A 327 -15.24 19.67 -6.90
C GLY A 327 -14.51 19.61 -8.26
N PRO A 328 -15.11 19.03 -9.30
CA PRO A 328 -14.43 18.60 -10.54
C PRO A 328 -13.66 19.66 -11.35
N ARG A 329 -13.84 20.96 -11.08
CA ARG A 329 -13.20 22.06 -11.81
C ARG A 329 -12.09 22.78 -11.04
N ASP A 330 -12.04 22.62 -9.72
CA ASP A 330 -11.04 23.20 -8.81
C ASP A 330 -10.67 22.15 -7.75
N CYS A 331 -10.39 20.93 -8.20
CA CYS A 331 -10.25 19.79 -7.31
C CYS A 331 -8.90 19.79 -6.58
N TRP A 332 -7.84 20.35 -7.19
CA TRP A 332 -6.47 20.32 -6.65
C TRP A 332 -6.02 21.68 -6.10
N VAL A 333 -5.42 21.66 -4.92
CA VAL A 333 -4.79 22.81 -4.27
C VAL A 333 -3.35 22.44 -3.90
N LYS A 334 -2.36 23.23 -4.32
CA LYS A 334 -0.98 23.04 -3.90
C LYS A 334 -0.89 23.26 -2.38
N GLU A 335 -0.51 22.21 -1.65
CA GLU A 335 -0.51 22.23 -0.18
C GLU A 335 0.90 22.19 0.40
N ILE A 336 1.80 21.40 -0.20
CA ILE A 336 3.15 21.21 0.31
C ILE A 336 4.13 21.41 -0.84
N SER A 337 5.21 22.15 -0.55
CA SER A 337 6.35 22.33 -1.44
C SER A 337 7.61 22.02 -0.65
N ILE A 338 8.39 21.06 -1.11
CA ILE A 338 9.62 20.61 -0.44
C ILE A 338 10.77 20.82 -1.40
N ASP A 339 11.69 21.71 -1.05
CA ASP A 339 13.01 21.75 -1.68
C ASP A 339 13.77 20.48 -1.29
N MET A 340 14.16 19.66 -2.26
CA MET A 340 14.79 18.37 -1.99
C MET A 340 16.20 18.52 -1.41
N GLU A 341 16.94 19.57 -1.75
CA GLU A 341 18.28 19.80 -1.20
C GLU A 341 18.21 20.15 0.29
N ILE A 342 17.18 20.92 0.67
CA ILE A 342 16.96 21.34 2.06
C ILE A 342 16.23 20.26 2.86
N GLY A 343 15.17 19.68 2.28
CA GLY A 343 14.29 18.71 2.93
C GLY A 343 14.92 17.33 3.06
N PHE A 344 15.74 16.93 2.09
CA PHE A 344 16.38 15.62 2.01
C PHE A 344 17.85 15.72 1.55
N PRO A 345 18.71 16.34 2.37
CA PRO A 345 20.09 16.63 1.98
C PRO A 345 20.89 15.37 1.67
N GLY A 346 21.61 15.39 0.54
CA GLY A 346 22.51 14.31 0.12
C GLY A 346 21.82 13.13 -0.57
N VAL A 347 20.56 13.27 -0.95
CA VAL A 347 19.85 12.28 -1.78
C VAL A 347 20.17 12.48 -3.25
N GLU A 348 20.58 11.41 -3.93
CA GLU A 348 20.79 11.45 -5.38
C GLU A 348 19.44 11.34 -6.11
N LEU A 349 19.05 12.41 -6.79
CA LEU A 349 17.76 12.53 -7.49
C LEU A 349 17.59 11.58 -8.70
N ASN A 350 18.63 10.82 -9.05
CA ASN A 350 18.65 9.86 -10.15
C ASN A 350 18.41 8.39 -9.68
N SER A 351 18.15 8.17 -8.39
CA SER A 351 17.99 6.81 -7.86
C SER A 351 16.64 6.21 -8.27
N ARG A 352 16.69 5.00 -8.85
CA ARG A 352 15.53 4.26 -9.40
C ARG A 352 14.53 3.76 -8.36
N VAL A 353 14.76 4.03 -7.07
CA VAL A 353 14.02 3.41 -5.96
C VAL A 353 13.77 4.46 -4.88
N MET A 354 12.77 5.31 -5.14
CA MET A 354 12.28 6.33 -4.22
C MET A 354 10.82 6.04 -3.88
N PHE A 355 10.52 5.86 -2.59
CA PHE A 355 9.16 5.58 -2.11
C PHE A 355 8.67 6.67 -1.19
N PHE A 356 7.41 7.08 -1.38
CA PHE A 356 6.73 8.06 -0.54
C PHE A 356 5.49 7.42 0.06
N LYS A 357 5.38 7.48 1.37
CA LYS A 357 4.11 7.28 2.08
C LYS A 357 4.01 8.32 3.18
N SER A 358 2.79 8.65 3.57
CA SER A 358 2.59 9.38 4.81
C SER A 358 2.57 8.43 6.01
N SER A 359 3.08 8.90 7.15
CA SER A 359 2.63 8.41 8.45
C SER A 359 1.18 8.84 8.67
N LYS A 360 0.49 8.22 9.64
CA LYS A 360 -0.84 8.68 10.04
C LYS A 360 -0.83 10.10 10.62
N GLU A 361 0.32 10.57 11.12
CA GLU A 361 0.53 11.96 11.55
C GLU A 361 0.83 12.90 10.37
N GLY A 362 0.87 12.39 9.14
CA GLY A 362 1.15 13.16 7.94
C GLY A 362 2.64 13.39 7.65
N ASP A 363 3.55 12.73 8.37
CA ASP A 363 4.97 12.79 8.02
C ASP A 363 5.19 12.10 6.68
N ILE A 364 6.01 12.70 5.82
CA ILE A 364 6.43 12.05 4.59
C ILE A 364 7.62 11.15 4.92
N VAL A 365 7.42 9.85 4.71
CA VAL A 365 8.47 8.84 4.80
C VAL A 365 9.02 8.60 3.40
N MET A 366 10.32 8.80 3.27
CA MET A 366 11.05 8.61 2.03
C MET A 366 12.17 7.59 2.23
N CYS A 367 12.39 6.76 1.21
CA CYS A 367 13.52 5.85 1.14
C CYS A 367 14.29 6.09 -0.15
N SER A 368 15.62 6.15 -0.08
CA SER A 368 16.50 6.13 -1.25
C SER A 368 17.37 4.88 -1.24
N SER A 369 17.62 4.28 -2.40
CA SER A 369 18.65 3.26 -2.56
C SER A 369 20.07 3.84 -2.64
N VAL A 370 20.22 5.12 -2.99
CA VAL A 370 21.52 5.80 -3.13
C VAL A 370 21.45 7.21 -2.52
N PRO A 371 22.12 7.45 -1.37
CA PRO A 371 22.61 6.44 -0.44
C PRO A 371 21.43 5.63 0.13
N ASN A 372 21.66 4.35 0.42
CA ASN A 372 20.72 3.46 1.08
C ASN A 372 20.33 4.03 2.44
N LYS A 373 19.25 4.82 2.50
CA LYS A 373 18.82 5.61 3.66
C LYS A 373 17.32 5.81 3.69
N PHE A 374 16.79 5.88 4.91
CA PHE A 374 15.42 6.31 5.19
C PHE A 374 15.41 7.71 5.76
N TYR A 375 14.44 8.49 5.31
CA TYR A 375 14.22 9.89 5.66
C TYR A 375 12.77 10.05 6.14
N ILE A 376 12.58 10.76 7.25
CA ILE A 376 11.25 11.11 7.74
C ILE A 376 11.18 12.63 7.81
N PHE A 377 10.35 13.21 6.96
CA PHE A 377 10.09 14.63 6.88
C PHE A 377 8.76 14.95 7.54
N ASN A 378 8.79 15.78 8.58
CA ASN A 378 7.56 16.21 9.23
C ASN A 378 7.00 17.42 8.48
N VAL A 379 5.84 17.23 7.86
CA VAL A 379 5.17 18.24 7.03
C VAL A 379 4.85 19.49 7.85
N ASP A 380 4.33 19.35 9.07
CA ASP A 380 3.92 20.49 9.90
C ASP A 380 5.10 21.34 10.36
N LYS A 381 6.22 20.71 10.68
CA LYS A 381 7.47 21.39 11.09
C LYS A 381 8.29 21.88 9.90
N GLY A 382 7.94 21.46 8.68
CA GLY A 382 8.67 21.78 7.45
C GLY A 382 10.14 21.34 7.49
N ARG A 383 10.45 20.26 8.21
CA ARG A 383 11.84 19.79 8.35
C ARG A 383 11.95 18.29 8.48
N LEU A 384 13.12 17.80 8.10
CA LEU A 384 13.56 16.45 8.39
C LEU A 384 13.65 16.24 9.90
N VAL A 385 13.00 15.19 10.39
CA VAL A 385 13.01 14.81 11.80
C VAL A 385 13.88 13.59 12.06
N ARG A 386 14.15 12.78 11.03
CA ARG A 386 14.99 11.58 11.17
C ARG A 386 15.64 11.18 9.84
N VAL A 387 16.90 10.74 9.93
CA VAL A 387 17.63 10.03 8.88
C VAL A 387 18.24 8.78 9.51
N THR A 388 18.10 7.64 8.85
CA THR A 388 18.71 6.38 9.28
C THR A 388 19.34 5.68 8.09
N ASP A 389 20.45 4.99 8.33
CA ASP A 389 21.00 4.08 7.33
C ASP A 389 19.95 3.05 6.95
N GLY A 390 19.85 2.78 5.66
CA GLY A 390 18.97 1.78 5.11
C GLY A 390 19.61 0.40 5.12
N PHE A 391 18.88 -0.59 4.59
CA PHE A 391 19.16 -2.01 4.83
C PHE A 391 19.40 -2.82 3.56
N PHE A 392 19.26 -2.24 2.37
CA PHE A 392 19.49 -2.96 1.12
C PHE A 392 20.91 -3.53 1.06
N ASP A 393 21.03 -4.85 0.87
CA ASP A 393 22.19 -5.40 0.16
C ASP A 393 22.21 -4.78 -1.25
N GLU A 394 23.39 -4.61 -1.85
CA GLU A 394 23.54 -3.95 -3.16
C GLU A 394 22.63 -4.55 -4.25
N ASP A 395 22.22 -5.81 -4.08
CA ASP A 395 21.36 -6.57 -5.01
C ASP A 395 19.85 -6.55 -4.69
N SER A 396 19.43 -6.00 -3.53
CA SER A 396 18.02 -6.01 -3.12
C SER A 396 17.23 -4.81 -3.67
N THR A 397 16.24 -5.06 -4.52
CA THR A 397 15.28 -4.03 -4.94
C THR A 397 14.13 -3.94 -3.93
N LEU A 398 14.08 -2.85 -3.16
CA LEU A 398 12.92 -2.54 -2.33
C LEU A 398 11.71 -2.27 -3.23
N LEU A 399 10.59 -2.91 -2.93
CA LEU A 399 9.30 -2.67 -3.59
C LEU A 399 8.44 -1.69 -2.77
N LEU A 400 8.47 -1.74 -1.43
CA LEU A 400 7.62 -0.85 -0.63
C LEU A 400 8.14 -0.69 0.81
N GLY A 401 8.10 0.55 1.33
CA GLY A 401 8.31 0.87 2.74
C GLY A 401 7.06 1.49 3.38
N PHE A 402 6.64 1.06 4.58
CA PHE A 402 5.54 1.73 5.31
C PHE A 402 5.62 1.54 6.84
N CYS A 403 5.10 2.53 7.56
CA CYS A 403 5.01 2.52 9.02
C CYS A 403 3.86 1.62 9.53
N TRP A 404 4.11 0.89 10.61
CA TRP A 404 3.26 -0.14 11.21
C TRP A 404 3.14 0.04 12.73
N GLU A 405 1.95 -0.22 13.27
CA GLU A 405 1.61 -0.14 14.69
C GLU A 405 0.82 -1.34 15.32
N SER A 406 0.50 -2.44 14.61
CA SER A 406 -0.54 -3.42 15.07
C SER A 406 -0.24 -4.94 14.87
N PHE A 407 -0.28 -5.75 15.94
CA PHE A 407 -0.08 -7.23 15.91
C PHE A 407 -1.39 -8.01 16.15
N TYR A 408 -2.43 -7.73 15.36
CA TYR A 408 -3.71 -8.41 15.53
C TYR A 408 -4.02 -9.36 14.40
N THR A 409 -4.49 -10.56 14.75
CA THR A 409 -4.87 -11.60 13.79
C THR A 409 -6.01 -11.12 12.91
N LEU A 410 -5.98 -11.58 11.65
CA LEU A 410 -6.99 -11.28 10.63
C LEU A 410 -8.38 -11.79 10.97
#